data_AF-A0A8S1YBH1-F1
#
_entry.id   AF-A0A8S1YBH1-F1
#
_cell.length_a   1.000
_cell.length_b   1.000
_cell.length_c   1.000
_cell.angle_alpha   90.00
_cell.angle_beta   90.00
_cell.angle_gamma   90.00
#
_symmetry.space_group_name_H-M   'P 1'
#
loop_
_entity.id
_entity.type
_entity.pdbx_description
1 polymer ?
#
loop_
_entity_poly.entity_id
_entity_poly.type
_entity_poly.pdbx_seq_one_letter_code
_entity_poly.pdbx_strand_id
1 'polypeptide(L)'
;MYISLNSQNKTWWTHTSLVPTQTHQKVLDIVNGVGSFQNKATLISTYLSLEAVNRIPAAKKLAIYFKAAIVGATFFGTRIAAGSFYQRSTQSEIGQLLDGAPIWENKFDVPELDKKFFFIDDDNNFEPSLWHHGINSIEKPKVFYKHE
;
A
#
# COMPACT_ATOMS: atom_id res chain seq x y z
N MET A 1 6.24 -7.21 -2.50
CA MET A 1 5.90 -6.14 -1.53
C MET A 1 5.03 -6.70 -0.41
N TYR A 2 5.35 -6.40 0.84
CA TYR A 2 4.50 -6.78 1.99
C TYR A 2 3.25 -5.91 2.07
N ILE A 3 2.10 -6.52 2.33
CA ILE A 3 0.82 -5.85 2.51
C ILE A 3 0.22 -6.24 3.86
N SER A 4 -0.24 -5.24 4.61
CA SER A 4 -1.04 -5.44 5.82
C SER A 4 -2.52 -5.44 5.46
N LEU A 5 -3.24 -6.49 5.84
CA LEU A 5 -4.68 -6.65 5.64
C LEU A 5 -5.37 -6.67 7.00
N ASN A 6 -6.48 -5.95 7.14
CA ASN A 6 -7.31 -6.03 8.33
C ASN A 6 -8.47 -6.99 8.05
N SER A 7 -8.60 -8.04 8.84
CA SER A 7 -9.71 -9.01 8.77
C SER A 7 -9.96 -9.59 10.16
N GLN A 8 -11.23 -9.77 10.52
CA GLN A 8 -11.64 -10.35 11.80
C GLN A 8 -11.01 -9.63 13.02
N ASN A 9 -10.96 -8.30 13.00
CA ASN A 9 -10.34 -7.46 14.04
C ASN A 9 -8.84 -7.74 14.31
N LYS A 10 -8.15 -8.40 13.38
CA LYS A 10 -6.71 -8.63 13.43
C LYS A 10 -6.03 -8.07 12.18
N THR A 11 -4.77 -7.67 12.34
CA THR A 11 -3.89 -7.34 11.23
C THR A 11 -3.15 -8.59 10.79
N TRP A 12 -3.26 -8.89 9.51
CA TRP A 12 -2.63 -10.00 8.82
C TRP A 12 -1.64 -9.47 7.80
N TRP A 13 -0.70 -10.32 7.43
CA TRP A 13 0.36 -9.98 6.49
C TRP A 13 0.38 -10.97 5.33
N THR A 14 0.60 -10.45 4.14
CA THR A 14 0.86 -11.22 2.92
C THR A 14 1.93 -10.54 2.08
N HIS A 15 2.36 -11.19 1.00
CA HIS A 15 3.33 -10.65 0.06
C HIS A 15 2.79 -10.73 -1.37
N THR A 16 2.99 -9.68 -2.15
CA THR A 16 2.50 -9.61 -3.55
C THR A 16 3.15 -10.65 -4.47
N SER A 17 4.20 -11.36 -4.05
CA SER A 17 4.76 -12.50 -4.82
C SER A 17 3.88 -13.76 -4.74
N LEU A 18 2.94 -13.81 -3.78
CA LEU A 18 2.10 -14.97 -3.50
C LEU A 18 0.77 -14.93 -4.25
N VAL A 19 0.59 -13.94 -5.12
CA VAL A 19 -0.60 -13.76 -5.95
C VAL A 19 -0.20 -13.72 -7.43
N PRO A 20 -1.15 -14.00 -8.35
CA PRO A 20 -0.86 -13.94 -9.78
C PRO A 20 -0.30 -12.58 -10.21
N THR A 21 0.56 -12.58 -11.24
CA THR A 21 1.22 -11.37 -11.76
C THR A 21 0.25 -10.24 -12.12
N GLN A 22 -0.93 -10.57 -12.63
CA GLN A 22 -1.97 -9.59 -12.95
C GLN A 22 -2.48 -8.87 -11.69
N THR A 23 -2.74 -9.62 -10.62
CA THR A 23 -3.15 -9.08 -9.32
C THR A 23 -2.02 -8.24 -8.71
N HIS A 24 -0.80 -8.76 -8.76
CA HIS A 24 0.39 -8.05 -8.31
C HIS A 24 0.51 -6.66 -8.94
N GLN A 25 0.36 -6.59 -10.28
CA GLN A 25 0.47 -5.32 -11.00
C GLN A 25 -0.63 -4.33 -10.59
N LYS A 26 -1.88 -4.79 -10.48
CA LYS A 26 -2.99 -3.93 -10.04
C LYS A 26 -2.76 -3.37 -8.63
N VAL A 27 -2.29 -4.20 -7.70
CA VAL A 27 -1.97 -3.76 -6.33
C VAL A 27 -0.83 -2.73 -6.36
N LEU A 28 0.20 -2.95 -7.18
CA LEU A 28 1.29 -1.98 -7.36
C LEU A 28 0.78 -0.64 -7.91
N ASP A 29 -0.08 -0.67 -8.93
CA ASP A 29 -0.61 0.55 -9.55
C ASP A 29 -1.38 1.40 -8.55
N ILE A 30 -2.19 0.76 -7.68
CA ILE A 30 -2.91 1.44 -6.59
C ILE A 30 -1.91 2.02 -5.59
N VAL A 31 -0.94 1.25 -5.11
CA VAL A 31 0.04 1.73 -4.11
C VAL A 31 0.88 2.89 -4.66
N ASN A 32 1.28 2.82 -5.93
CA ASN A 32 2.04 3.87 -6.60
C ASN A 32 1.17 5.11 -6.90
N GLY A 33 -0.16 4.97 -6.95
CA GLY A 33 -1.12 6.06 -7.13
C GLY A 33 -1.12 7.10 -6.00
N VAL A 34 -0.68 6.71 -4.80
CA VAL A 34 -0.62 7.59 -3.61
C VAL A 34 0.12 8.89 -3.89
N GLY A 35 1.30 8.82 -4.54
CA GLY A 35 2.13 10.00 -4.80
C GLY A 35 1.47 10.97 -5.77
N SER A 36 0.82 10.46 -6.81
CA SER A 36 0.07 11.28 -7.78
C SER A 36 -1.11 11.97 -7.11
N PHE A 37 -1.88 11.24 -6.30
CA PHE A 37 -3.01 11.82 -5.56
C PHE A 37 -2.55 12.89 -4.57
N GLN A 38 -1.51 12.63 -3.77
CA GLN A 38 -0.93 13.60 -2.84
C GLN A 38 -0.51 14.88 -3.56
N ASN A 39 0.21 14.77 -4.67
CA ASN A 39 0.68 15.93 -5.43
C ASN A 39 -0.49 16.76 -5.97
N LYS A 40 -1.52 16.12 -6.55
CA LYS A 40 -2.72 16.80 -7.06
C LYS A 40 -3.51 17.48 -5.94
N ALA A 41 -3.77 16.78 -4.84
CA ALA A 41 -4.49 17.32 -3.69
C ALA A 41 -3.75 18.52 -3.08
N THR A 42 -2.43 18.39 -2.93
CA THR A 42 -1.56 19.45 -2.39
C THR A 42 -1.53 20.67 -3.30
N LEU A 43 -1.46 20.49 -4.62
CA LEU A 43 -1.50 21.59 -5.57
C LEU A 43 -2.80 22.38 -5.44
N ILE A 44 -3.94 21.68 -5.45
CA ILE A 44 -5.27 22.31 -5.37
C ILE A 44 -5.44 23.04 -4.04
N SER A 45 -5.12 22.40 -2.91
CA SER A 45 -5.31 23.01 -1.60
C SER A 45 -4.38 24.21 -1.37
N THR A 46 -3.14 24.13 -1.86
CA THR A 46 -2.18 25.24 -1.78
C THR A 46 -2.62 26.41 -2.67
N TYR A 47 -3.16 26.12 -3.86
CA TYR A 47 -3.73 27.15 -4.72
C TYR A 47 -4.94 27.83 -4.05
N LEU A 48 -5.86 27.05 -3.48
CA LEU A 48 -7.02 27.58 -2.77
C LEU A 48 -6.61 28.40 -1.53
N SER A 49 -5.57 27.98 -0.80
CA SER A 49 -5.08 28.74 0.36
C SER A 49 -4.42 30.05 -0.06
N LEU A 50 -3.67 30.05 -1.16
CA LEU A 50 -3.14 31.28 -1.78
C LEU A 50 -4.26 32.24 -2.16
N GLU A 51 -5.33 31.73 -2.78
CA GLU A 51 -6.47 32.55 -3.14
C GLU A 51 -7.21 33.06 -1.89
N ALA A 52 -7.35 32.24 -0.85
CA ALA A 52 -7.98 32.63 0.40
C ALA A 52 -7.22 33.75 1.11
N VAL A 53 -5.90 33.64 1.28
CA VAL A 53 -5.10 34.66 1.99
C VAL A 53 -4.99 36.00 1.24
N ASN A 54 -5.31 36.00 -0.05
CA ASN A 54 -5.26 37.19 -0.90
C ASN A 54 -6.63 37.82 -1.20
N ARG A 55 -7.69 37.01 -1.32
CA ARG A 55 -9.05 37.48 -1.66
C ARG A 55 -9.96 37.69 -0.46
N ILE A 56 -9.79 36.93 0.63
CA ILE A 56 -10.66 37.08 1.82
C ILE A 56 -10.27 38.35 2.58
N PRO A 57 -11.20 39.30 2.82
CA PRO A 57 -10.88 40.58 3.43
C PRO A 57 -10.17 40.49 4.79
N ALA A 58 -10.56 39.53 5.63
CA ALA A 58 -9.92 39.29 6.93
C ALA A 58 -8.48 38.77 6.78
N ALA A 59 -8.27 37.78 5.92
CA ALA A 59 -6.96 37.15 5.72
C ALA A 59 -5.99 38.06 4.94
N LYS A 60 -6.51 38.91 4.03
CA LYS A 60 -5.71 39.86 3.26
C LYS A 60 -4.97 40.87 4.14
N LYS A 61 -5.52 41.22 5.30
CA LYS A 61 -4.93 42.18 6.26
C LYS A 61 -3.81 41.58 7.11
N LEU A 62 -3.60 40.26 7.07
CA LEU A 62 -2.53 39.62 7.81
C LEU A 62 -1.15 40.01 7.27
N ALA A 63 -0.15 40.07 8.16
CA ALA A 63 1.24 40.22 7.76
C ALA A 63 1.68 39.04 6.87
N ILE A 64 2.66 39.28 6.00
CA ILE A 64 3.11 38.30 4.99
C ILE A 64 3.53 36.97 5.61
N TYR A 65 4.19 37.00 6.78
CA TYR A 65 4.65 35.79 7.48
C TYR A 65 3.49 34.89 7.90
N PHE A 66 2.36 35.45 8.34
CA PHE A 66 1.17 34.67 8.67
C PHE A 66 0.52 34.07 7.44
N LYS A 67 0.47 34.80 6.32
CA LYS A 67 -0.03 34.26 5.05
C LYS A 67 0.82 33.10 4.55
N ALA A 68 2.14 33.28 4.57
CA ALA A 68 3.09 32.25 4.20
C ALA A 68 2.97 31.02 5.11
N ALA A 69 2.80 31.21 6.41
CA ALA A 69 2.58 30.13 7.37
C ALA A 69 1.28 29.35 7.07
N ILE A 70 0.17 30.04 6.76
CA ILE A 70 -1.08 29.39 6.38
C ILE A 70 -0.88 28.52 5.14
N VAL A 71 -0.30 29.09 4.07
CA VAL A 71 -0.08 28.38 2.81
C VAL A 71 0.86 27.18 3.01
N GLY A 72 1.97 27.37 3.71
CA GLY A 72 2.92 26.30 4.04
C GLY A 72 2.29 25.19 4.88
N ALA A 73 1.51 25.54 5.91
CA ALA A 73 0.77 24.58 6.72
C ALA A 73 -0.25 23.80 5.88
N THR A 74 -0.97 24.46 4.97
CA THR A 74 -1.88 23.78 4.05
C THR A 74 -1.13 22.82 3.14
N PHE A 75 0.03 23.20 2.60
CA PHE A 75 0.84 22.35 1.74
C PHE A 75 1.25 21.05 2.46
N PHE A 76 1.91 21.18 3.61
CA PHE A 76 2.39 20.01 4.37
C PHE A 76 1.23 19.19 4.93
N GLY A 77 0.23 19.85 5.52
CA GLY A 77 -0.95 19.21 6.09
C GLY A 77 -1.73 18.41 5.03
N THR A 78 -1.92 18.98 3.85
CA THR A 78 -2.60 18.28 2.74
C THR A 78 -1.80 17.09 2.25
N ARG A 79 -0.48 17.22 2.09
CA ARG A 79 0.36 16.12 1.62
C ARG A 79 0.25 14.89 2.53
N ILE A 80 0.28 15.11 3.84
CA ILE A 80 0.13 14.04 4.84
C ILE A 80 -1.31 13.47 4.79
N ALA A 81 -2.32 14.34 4.92
CA ALA A 81 -3.72 13.94 4.99
C ALA A 81 -4.20 13.22 3.73
N ALA A 82 -3.82 13.71 2.54
CA ALA A 82 -4.19 13.10 1.26
C ALA A 82 -3.59 11.71 1.09
N GLY A 83 -2.35 11.48 1.56
CA GLY A 83 -1.73 10.16 1.53
C GLY A 83 -2.48 9.16 2.40
N SER A 84 -2.76 9.53 3.65
CA SER A 84 -3.54 8.68 4.57
C SER A 84 -4.97 8.46 4.09
N PHE A 85 -5.61 9.48 3.53
CA PHE A 85 -6.97 9.36 2.97
C PHE A 85 -6.99 8.39 1.80
N TYR A 86 -6.06 8.54 0.84
CA TYR A 86 -5.98 7.66 -0.32
C TYR A 86 -5.77 6.21 0.10
N GLN A 87 -4.78 5.95 0.97
CA GLN A 87 -4.50 4.60 1.49
C GLN A 87 -5.73 3.96 2.15
N ARG A 88 -6.49 4.73 2.93
CA ARG A 88 -7.74 4.24 3.54
C ARG A 88 -8.82 3.98 2.49
N SER A 89 -8.98 4.87 1.51
CA SER A 89 -9.99 4.72 0.46
C SER A 89 -9.73 3.53 -0.46
N THR A 90 -8.46 3.18 -0.69
CA THR A 90 -8.07 2.06 -1.56
C THR A 90 -7.85 0.76 -0.80
N GLN A 91 -7.94 0.76 0.54
CA GLN A 91 -7.67 -0.43 1.34
C GLN A 91 -8.65 -1.57 1.03
N SER A 92 -9.93 -1.26 0.81
CA SER A 92 -10.94 -2.26 0.43
C SER A 92 -10.66 -2.84 -0.95
N GLU A 93 -10.31 -2.01 -1.94
CA GLU A 93 -9.95 -2.46 -3.30
C GLU A 93 -8.73 -3.38 -3.31
N ILE A 94 -7.69 -3.04 -2.54
CA ILE A 94 -6.52 -3.91 -2.34
C ILE A 94 -6.94 -5.23 -1.69
N GLY A 95 -7.85 -5.18 -0.71
CA GLY A 95 -8.42 -6.38 -0.09
C GLY A 95 -9.13 -7.28 -1.10
N GLN A 96 -9.99 -6.73 -1.95
CA GLN A 96 -10.69 -7.49 -3.00
C GLN A 96 -9.73 -8.16 -3.97
N LEU A 97 -8.67 -7.45 -4.37
CA LEU A 97 -7.65 -8.00 -5.28
C LEU A 97 -6.87 -9.16 -4.63
N LEU A 98 -6.69 -9.11 -3.31
CA LEU A 98 -5.96 -10.10 -2.53
C LEU A 98 -6.86 -11.20 -1.95
N ASP A 99 -8.12 -11.27 -2.36
CA ASP A 99 -9.03 -12.35 -1.98
C ASP A 99 -8.45 -13.72 -2.38
N GLY A 100 -8.41 -14.66 -1.43
CA GLY A 100 -7.76 -15.96 -1.59
C GLY A 100 -6.23 -15.96 -1.44
N ALA A 101 -5.59 -14.82 -1.13
CA ALA A 101 -4.14 -14.79 -0.87
C ALA A 101 -3.81 -15.47 0.49
N PRO A 102 -2.69 -16.20 0.59
CA PRO A 102 -2.25 -16.75 1.87
C PRO A 102 -1.82 -15.63 2.84
N ILE A 103 -2.18 -15.77 4.12
CA ILE A 103 -1.92 -14.77 5.17
C ILE A 103 -1.29 -15.35 6.44
N TRP A 104 -0.50 -14.50 7.11
CA TRP A 104 0.19 -14.78 8.38
C TRP A 104 -0.09 -13.69 9.40
N GLU A 105 -0.07 -14.04 10.69
CA GLU A 105 -0.23 -13.05 11.77
C GLU A 105 1.03 -12.18 11.95
N ASN A 106 2.20 -12.75 11.69
CA ASN A 106 3.48 -12.05 11.80
C ASN A 106 4.05 -11.79 10.42
N LYS A 107 4.56 -10.57 10.21
CA LYS A 107 5.19 -10.16 8.95
C LYS A 107 6.43 -11.00 8.62
N PHE A 108 7.20 -11.42 9.64
CA PHE A 108 8.45 -12.16 9.46
C PHE A 108 8.25 -13.60 8.98
N ASP A 109 7.05 -14.15 9.17
CA ASP A 109 6.71 -15.51 8.76
C ASP A 109 6.26 -15.55 7.29
N VAL A 110 6.07 -14.40 6.64
CA VAL A 110 5.56 -14.30 5.28
C VAL A 110 6.70 -14.57 4.28
N PRO A 111 6.60 -15.64 3.46
CA PRO A 111 7.62 -15.96 2.49
C PRO A 111 7.56 -15.03 1.26
N GLU A 112 8.73 -14.70 0.75
CA GLU A 112 8.89 -14.04 -0.55
C GLU A 112 9.22 -15.12 -1.59
N LEU A 113 8.26 -15.44 -2.46
CA LEU A 113 8.35 -16.57 -3.40
C LEU A 113 9.52 -16.42 -4.38
N ASP A 114 9.82 -15.18 -4.78
CA ASP A 114 10.93 -14.79 -5.64
C ASP A 114 12.31 -14.94 -4.97
N LYS A 115 12.35 -15.13 -3.65
CA LYS A 115 13.58 -15.36 -2.88
C LYS A 115 13.71 -16.79 -2.35
N LYS A 116 12.70 -17.64 -2.56
CA LYS A 116 12.76 -19.03 -2.12
C LYS A 116 13.69 -19.82 -3.05
N PHE A 117 14.50 -20.68 -2.44
CA PHE A 117 15.27 -21.65 -3.20
C PHE A 117 14.31 -22.65 -3.86
N PHE A 118 14.58 -22.95 -5.12
CA PHE A 118 13.90 -24.01 -5.88
C PHE A 118 14.96 -24.80 -6.64
N PHE A 119 14.61 -26.03 -7.00
CA PHE A 119 15.42 -26.87 -7.87
C PHE A 119 14.57 -27.28 -9.09
N ILE A 120 15.26 -27.77 -10.11
CA ILE A 120 14.63 -28.34 -11.29
C ILE A 120 14.50 -29.84 -11.05
N ASP A 121 13.27 -30.32 -11.00
CA ASP A 121 12.95 -31.70 -10.61
C ASP A 121 13.02 -32.63 -11.82
N ASP A 122 14.00 -33.52 -11.83
CA ASP A 122 14.25 -34.48 -12.91
C ASP A 122 13.15 -35.54 -13.03
N ASP A 123 12.50 -35.89 -11.92
CA ASP A 123 11.37 -36.82 -11.88
C ASP A 123 10.05 -36.15 -12.30
N ASN A 124 9.98 -34.81 -12.29
CA ASN A 124 8.81 -34.04 -12.71
C ASN A 124 9.10 -33.15 -13.94
N ASN A 125 9.59 -33.78 -15.03
CA ASN A 125 9.80 -33.13 -16.33
C ASN A 125 10.63 -31.82 -16.30
N PHE A 126 11.57 -31.70 -15.37
CA PHE A 126 12.36 -30.49 -15.16
C PHE A 126 11.50 -29.26 -14.80
N GLU A 127 10.36 -29.46 -14.15
CA GLU A 127 9.58 -28.35 -13.60
C GLU A 127 10.26 -27.78 -12.33
N PRO A 128 10.15 -26.47 -12.09
CA PRO A 128 10.66 -25.86 -10.87
C PRO A 128 9.86 -26.34 -9.65
N SER A 129 10.55 -26.90 -8.67
CA SER A 129 9.97 -27.44 -7.46
C SER A 129 10.58 -26.79 -6.22
N LEU A 130 9.72 -26.44 -5.25
CA LEU A 130 10.14 -25.99 -3.91
C LEU A 130 10.43 -27.17 -2.97
N TRP A 131 10.09 -28.39 -3.38
CA TRP A 131 10.19 -29.62 -2.58
C TRP A 131 11.59 -30.24 -2.66
N HIS A 132 12.62 -29.44 -2.40
CA HIS A 132 13.99 -29.89 -2.51
C HIS A 132 14.37 -30.90 -1.40
N HIS A 133 15.33 -31.77 -1.68
CA HIS A 133 15.80 -32.83 -0.76
C HIS A 133 16.25 -32.39 0.65
N GLY A 134 16.51 -31.09 0.83
CA GLY A 134 16.84 -30.49 2.12
C GLY A 134 15.64 -29.98 2.92
N ILE A 135 14.41 -30.13 2.41
CA ILE A 135 13.20 -29.65 3.08
C ILE A 135 12.79 -30.63 4.19
N ASN A 136 12.81 -30.16 5.43
CA ASN A 136 12.44 -30.96 6.60
C ASN A 136 11.08 -30.57 7.19
N SER A 137 10.55 -29.42 6.80
CA SER A 137 9.22 -28.92 7.20
C SER A 137 8.74 -27.84 6.22
N ILE A 138 7.42 -27.61 6.20
CA ILE A 138 6.79 -26.57 5.36
C ILE A 138 6.18 -25.52 6.28
N GLU A 139 6.55 -24.27 6.07
CA GLU A 139 5.83 -23.14 6.64
C GLU A 139 4.49 -23.00 5.90
N LYS A 140 3.42 -23.50 6.53
CA LYS A 140 2.07 -23.40 5.97
C LYS A 140 1.48 -22.01 6.28
N PRO A 141 0.70 -21.42 5.36
CA PRO A 141 -0.08 -20.24 5.68
C PRO A 141 -1.09 -20.56 6.80
N LYS A 142 -1.34 -19.59 7.68
CA LYS A 142 -2.30 -19.79 8.78
C LYS A 142 -3.73 -19.91 8.25
N VAL A 143 -4.07 -19.05 7.28
CA VAL A 143 -5.39 -18.99 6.64
C VAL A 143 -5.24 -18.38 5.24
N PHE A 144 -6.26 -18.53 4.41
CA PHE A 144 -6.41 -17.73 3.19
C PHE A 144 -7.29 -16.53 3.49
N TYR A 145 -6.89 -15.37 2.98
CA TYR A 145 -7.65 -14.14 3.13
C TYR A 145 -9.00 -14.27 2.44
N LYS A 146 -10.04 -13.80 3.13
CA LYS A 146 -11.37 -13.62 2.56
C LYS A 146 -11.76 -12.17 2.73
N HIS A 147 -12.08 -11.51 1.63
CA HIS A 147 -12.63 -10.16 1.68
C HIS A 147 -14.08 -10.18 2.21
N GLU A 148 -14.40 -9.25 3.10
CA GLU A 148 -15.74 -9.06 3.69
C GLU A 148 -16.39 -7.77 3.15
#